data_AF-A0A3D3L908-F1
#
_entry.id   AF-A0A3D3L908-F1
#
_cell.length_a   1.000
_cell.length_b   1.000
_cell.length_c   1.000
_cell.angle_alpha   90.00
_cell.angle_beta   90.00
_cell.angle_gamma   90.00
#
_symmetry.space_group_name_H-M   'P 1'
#
loop_
_entity.id
_entity.type
_entity.pdbx_description
1 polymer ?
#
loop_
_entity_poly.entity_id
_entity_poly.type
_entity_poly.pdbx_seq_one_letter_code
_entity_poly.pdbx_strand_id
1 'polypeptide(L)'
;MSLDGFTLRMLDALAKRWQVPKAEVMRRAIKRLKEEEDLKDQCPKPLEALDWLQNGGGLTVQEADAFKEDLRAEREAKRYWWEA
;
A
#
# COMPACT_ATOMS: atom_id res chain seq x y z
N MET A 1 -34.63 -0.45 6.94
CA MET A 1 -34.10 -0.89 5.64
C MET A 1 -33.34 -2.19 5.85
N SER A 2 -33.74 -3.28 5.20
CA SER A 2 -32.98 -4.54 5.22
C SER A 2 -31.94 -4.53 4.10
N LEU A 3 -30.81 -5.21 4.32
CA LEU A 3 -29.86 -5.49 3.24
C LEU A 3 -30.56 -6.30 2.15
N ASP A 4 -30.28 -5.99 0.89
CA ASP A 4 -30.82 -6.73 -0.24
C ASP A 4 -30.22 -8.15 -0.31
N GLY A 5 -30.93 -9.05 -1.00
CA GLY A 5 -30.54 -10.45 -1.08
C GLY A 5 -29.20 -10.69 -1.80
N PHE A 6 -28.77 -9.78 -2.68
CA PHE A 6 -27.47 -9.88 -3.32
C PHE A 6 -26.35 -9.55 -2.32
N THR A 7 -26.51 -8.49 -1.54
CA THR A 7 -25.52 -8.13 -0.50
C THR A 7 -25.37 -9.23 0.55
N LEU A 8 -26.46 -9.87 0.97
CA LEU A 8 -26.39 -11.01 1.90
C LEU A 8 -25.61 -12.20 1.33
N ARG A 9 -25.80 -12.53 0.05
CA ARG A 9 -25.04 -13.60 -0.63
C ARG A 9 -23.54 -13.29 -0.72
N MET A 10 -23.19 -12.04 -1.00
CA MET A 10 -21.79 -11.60 -1.02
C MET A 10 -21.15 -11.69 0.37
N LEU A 11 -21.87 -11.25 1.41
CA LEU A 11 -21.41 -11.40 2.79
C LEU A 11 -21.20 -12.88 3.18
N ASP A 12 -22.11 -13.77 2.77
CA ASP A 12 -21.98 -15.21 2.99
C ASP A 12 -20.75 -15.80 2.30
N ALA A 13 -20.51 -15.43 1.04
CA ALA A 13 -19.37 -15.92 0.28
C ALA A 13 -18.04 -15.49 0.91
N LEU A 14 -17.93 -14.21 1.32
CA LEU A 14 -16.74 -13.68 1.96
C LEU A 14 -16.51 -14.27 3.35
N ALA A 15 -17.57 -14.38 4.16
CA ALA A 15 -17.51 -14.99 5.48
C ALA A 15 -16.99 -16.44 5.42
N LYS A 16 -17.50 -17.24 4.47
CA LYS A 16 -17.02 -18.60 4.23
C LYS A 16 -15.57 -18.65 3.76
N ARG A 17 -15.20 -17.81 2.79
CA ARG A 17 -13.84 -17.77 2.22
C ARG A 17 -12.80 -17.38 3.27
N TRP A 18 -13.12 -16.46 4.16
CA TRP A 18 -12.21 -15.97 5.20
C TRP A 18 -12.34 -16.72 6.52
N GLN A 19 -13.31 -17.63 6.64
CA GLN A 19 -13.63 -18.37 7.86
C GLN A 19 -13.90 -17.46 9.07
N VAL A 20 -14.68 -16.39 8.86
CA VAL A 20 -15.06 -15.44 9.91
C VAL A 20 -16.57 -15.17 9.92
N PRO A 21 -17.15 -14.67 11.02
CA PRO A 21 -18.55 -14.28 11.06
C PRO A 21 -18.87 -13.13 10.08
N LYS A 22 -20.11 -13.05 9.56
CA LYS A 22 -20.55 -11.95 8.66
C LYS A 22 -20.33 -10.55 9.29
N ALA A 23 -20.49 -10.45 10.60
CA ALA A 23 -20.24 -9.21 11.34
C ALA A 23 -18.78 -8.73 11.20
N GLU A 24 -17.82 -9.66 11.14
CA GLU A 24 -16.41 -9.33 10.95
C GLU A 24 -16.14 -8.88 9.51
N VAL A 25 -16.79 -9.48 8.52
CA VAL A 25 -16.75 -9.01 7.13
C VAL A 25 -17.25 -7.56 7.04
N MET A 26 -18.37 -7.25 7.69
CA MET A 26 -18.92 -5.89 7.76
C MET A 26 -17.97 -4.92 8.45
N ARG A 27 -17.37 -5.31 9.58
CA ARG A 27 -16.39 -4.46 10.29
C ARG A 27 -15.21 -4.10 9.40
N ARG A 28 -14.63 -5.09 8.70
CA ARG A 28 -13.51 -4.88 7.77
C ARG A 28 -13.91 -4.00 6.59
N ALA A 29 -15.09 -4.20 6.03
CA ALA A 29 -15.60 -3.38 4.93
C ALA A 29 -15.77 -1.92 5.37
N ILE A 30 -16.40 -1.66 6.52
CA ILE A 30 -16.60 -0.31 7.05
C ILE A 30 -15.25 0.34 7.36
N LYS A 31 -14.34 -0.38 8.02
CA LYS A 31 -13.00 0.13 8.33
C LYS A 31 -12.27 0.54 7.06
N ARG A 32 -12.24 -0.33 6.05
CA ARG A 32 -11.59 -0.06 4.76
C ARG A 32 -12.22 1.14 4.04
N LEU A 33 -13.55 1.22 3.99
CA LEU A 33 -14.24 2.36 3.36
C LEU A 33 -13.93 3.68 4.07
N LYS A 34 -13.85 3.66 5.41
CA LYS A 34 -13.46 4.85 6.19
C LYS A 34 -12.01 5.25 5.91
N GLU A 35 -11.09 4.29 5.87
CA GLU A 35 -9.68 4.52 5.51
C GLU A 35 -9.56 5.09 4.09
N GLU A 36 -10.29 4.53 3.12
CA GLU A 36 -10.32 5.03 1.74
C GLU A 36 -10.89 6.46 1.65
N GLU A 37 -11.91 6.79 2.44
CA GLU A 37 -12.46 8.16 2.48
C GLU A 37 -11.49 9.14 3.14
N ASP A 38 -10.88 8.76 4.26
CA ASP A 38 -9.88 9.59 4.96
C ASP A 38 -8.66 9.87 4.08
N LEU A 39 -8.27 8.90 3.25
CA LEU A 39 -7.17 9.04 2.31
C LEU A 39 -7.53 9.98 1.15
N LYS A 40 -8.79 10.12 0.74
CA LYS A 40 -9.16 11.07 -0.33
C LYS A 40 -8.88 12.51 0.06
N ASP A 41 -9.04 12.85 1.34
CA ASP A 41 -8.76 14.20 1.84
C ASP A 41 -7.26 14.45 2.06
N GLN A 42 -6.46 13.39 2.19
CA GLN A 42 -5.03 13.46 2.53
C GLN A 42 -4.09 13.18 1.35
N CYS A 43 -4.56 12.49 0.30
CA CYS A 43 -3.73 12.20 -0.86
C CYS A 43 -3.68 13.40 -1.82
N PRO A 44 -2.47 13.81 -2.27
CA PRO A 44 -2.34 14.73 -3.39
C PRO A 44 -3.09 14.15 -4.60
N LYS A 45 -3.66 15.03 -5.44
CA LYS A 45 -4.31 14.58 -6.67
C LYS A 45 -3.30 13.79 -7.52
N PRO A 46 -3.73 12.83 -8.36
CA PRO A 46 -2.81 12.00 -9.13
C PRO A 46 -1.74 12.79 -9.92
N LEU A 47 -2.10 13.97 -10.45
CA LEU A 47 -1.15 14.85 -11.13
C LEU A 47 -0.16 15.54 -10.18
N GLU A 48 -0.61 15.94 -8.99
CA GLU A 48 0.24 16.55 -7.97
C GLU A 48 1.21 15.51 -7.39
N ALA A 49 0.76 14.27 -7.20
CA ALA A 49 1.62 13.16 -6.80
C ALA A 49 2.65 12.80 -7.88
N LEU A 50 2.26 12.85 -9.16
CA LEU A 50 3.17 12.64 -10.28
C LEU A 50 4.19 13.77 -10.39
N ASP A 51 3.76 15.02 -10.25
CA ASP A 51 4.64 16.19 -10.26
C ASP A 51 5.62 16.13 -9.08
N TRP A 52 5.15 15.79 -7.87
CA TRP A 52 6.01 15.56 -6.72
C TRP A 52 7.07 14.48 -6.97
N LEU A 53 6.67 13.35 -7.58
CA LEU A 53 7.60 12.28 -7.94
C LEU A 53 8.62 12.74 -8.99
N GLN A 54 8.18 13.46 -10.02
CA GLN A 54 9.06 14.01 -11.06
C GLN A 54 10.03 15.05 -10.51
N ASN A 55 9.62 15.81 -9.49
CA ASN A 55 10.43 16.78 -8.76
C ASN A 55 11.34 16.14 -7.70
N GLY A 56 11.56 14.83 -7.77
CA GLY A 56 12.52 14.11 -6.92
C GLY A 56 11.89 13.29 -5.79
N GLY A 57 10.56 13.28 -5.65
CA GLY A 57 9.87 12.42 -4.68
C GLY A 57 10.32 12.66 -3.23
N GLY A 58 10.71 13.91 -2.92
CA GLY A 58 11.22 14.29 -1.60
C GLY A 58 12.69 13.95 -1.35
N LEU A 59 13.43 13.40 -2.32
CA LEU A 59 14.87 13.17 -2.25
C LEU A 59 15.63 14.29 -2.96
N THR A 60 16.63 14.84 -2.29
CA THR A 60 17.65 15.67 -2.91
C THR A 60 18.61 14.80 -3.73
N VAL A 61 19.31 15.42 -4.69
CA VAL A 61 20.35 14.73 -5.50
C VAL A 61 21.41 14.09 -4.60
N GLN A 62 21.78 14.76 -3.50
CA GLN A 62 22.74 14.25 -2.54
C GLN A 62 22.25 13.00 -1.81
N GLU A 63 20.99 12.99 -1.36
CA GLU A 63 20.39 11.83 -0.70
C GLU A 63 20.24 10.65 -1.68
N ALA A 64 19.91 10.92 -2.93
CA ALA A 64 19.83 9.90 -3.97
C ALA A 64 21.19 9.27 -4.28
N ASP A 65 22.26 10.06 -4.29
CA ASP A 65 23.61 9.56 -4.54
C ASP A 65 24.16 8.78 -3.35
N ALA A 66 23.94 9.26 -2.12
CA ALA A 66 24.26 8.50 -0.90
C ALA A 66 23.55 7.13 -0.87
N PHE A 67 22.26 7.10 -1.21
CA PHE A 67 21.51 5.85 -1.28
C PHE A 67 22.08 4.86 -2.33
N LYS A 68 22.55 5.36 -3.49
CA LYS A 68 23.18 4.51 -4.50
C LYS A 68 24.52 3.94 -4.02
N GLU A 69 25.30 4.73 -3.30
CA GLU A 69 26.58 4.30 -2.73
C GLU A 69 26.36 3.22 -1.67
N ASP A 70 25.41 3.40 -0.76
CA ASP A 70 25.04 2.40 0.25
C ASP A 70 24.59 1.08 -0.39
N LEU A 71 23.74 1.14 -1.41
CA LEU A 71 23.30 -0.04 -2.17
C LEU A 71 24.44 -0.75 -2.89
N ARG A 72 25.40 0.01 -3.42
CA ARG A 72 26.58 -0.56 -4.09
C ARG A 72 27.49 -1.24 -3.08
N ALA A 73 27.74 -0.59 -1.95
CA ALA A 73 28.53 -1.15 -0.85
C ALA A 73 27.89 -2.44 -0.31
N GLU A 74 26.57 -2.49 -0.13
CA GLU A 74 25.88 -3.71 0.31
C GLU A 74 26.02 -4.87 -0.70
N ARG A 75 25.97 -4.57 -2.00
CA ARG A 75 26.13 -5.57 -3.07
C ARG A 75 27.56 -6.07 -3.17
N GLU A 76 28.54 -5.18 -3.01
CA GLU A 76 29.96 -5.52 -3.04
C GLU A 76 30.41 -6.25 -1.76
N ALA A 77 29.83 -5.94 -0.60
CA ALA A 77 30.09 -6.65 0.65
C ALA A 77 29.64 -8.12 0.60
N LYS A 78 28.67 -8.46 -0.25
CA LYS A 78 28.22 -9.85 -0.49
C LYS A 78 29.10 -10.60 -1.50
N ARG A 79 30.04 -9.94 -2.18
CA ARG A 79 31.06 -10.61 -3.00
C ARG A 79 32.14 -11.16 -2.09
N TYR A 80 32.29 -12.47 -2.09
CA TYR A 80 33.36 -13.12 -1.33
C TYR A 80 34.71 -12.91 -2.02
N TRP A 81 35.80 -12.93 -1.25
CA TRP A 81 37.16 -12.70 -1.72
C TRP A 81 37.64 -13.70 -2.80
N TRP A 82 36.94 -14.82 -3.00
CA TRP A 82 37.21 -15.81 -4.04
C TRP A 82 36.42 -15.61 -5.34
N GLU A 83 35.55 -14.60 -5.41
CA GLU A 83 34.77 -14.23 -6.61
C GLU A 83 35.35 -13.01 -7.35
N ALA A 84 36.56 -12.58 -6.98
CA ALA A 84 37.27 -11.44 -7.57
C ALA A 84 38.29 -11.85 -8.64
#